data_AF-A0A851TRF6-F1
#
_entry.id   AF-A0A851TRF6-F1
#
_cell.length_a   1.000
_cell.length_b   1.000
_cell.length_c   1.000
_cell.angle_alpha   90.00
_cell.angle_beta   90.00
_cell.angle_gamma   90.00
#
_symmetry.space_group_name_H-M   'P 1'
#
loop_
_entity.id
_entity.type
_entity.pdbx_description
1 polymer ?
#
loop_
_entity_poly.entity_id
_entity_poly.type
_entity_poly.pdbx_seq_one_letter_code
_entity_poly.pdbx_strand_id
1 'polypeptide(L)' 'VKDTHLCAGYQQGGVGTCKGDSGGPLICKDRIGDYYWLVGVTSWGYGCARMQLPTVYSSVQRYYNWIV' A
#
# COMPACT_ATOMS: atom_id res chain seq x y z
N VAL A 1 0.22 -10.66 8.38
CA VAL A 1 -0.08 -9.21 8.26
C VAL A 1 -0.41 -8.69 9.66
N LYS A 2 0.06 -7.49 10.04
CA LYS A 2 -0.18 -6.88 11.35
C LYS A 2 -1.09 -5.66 11.17
N ASP A 3 -1.62 -5.12 12.26
CA ASP A 3 -2.42 -3.89 12.28
C ASP A 3 -1.66 -2.65 11.79
N THR A 4 -0.33 -2.66 11.89
CA THR A 4 0.58 -1.64 11.32
C THR A 4 0.78 -1.74 9.81
N HIS A 5 0.17 -2.74 9.16
CA HIS A 5 0.24 -2.95 7.72
C HIS A 5 -1.11 -2.70 7.03
N LEU A 6 -1.05 -2.41 5.73
CA LEU A 6 -2.19 -2.33 4.81
C LEU A 6 -2.00 -3.32 3.68
N CYS A 7 -3.09 -3.85 3.15
CA CYS A 7 -3.07 -4.69 1.96
C CYS A 7 -3.76 -3.94 0.82
N ALA A 8 -3.15 -3.92 -0.36
CA ALA A 8 -3.80 -3.42 -1.58
C ALA A 8 -3.50 -4.34 -2.77
N GLY A 9 -4.51 -4.53 -3.62
CA GLY A 9 -4.45 -5.40 -4.79
C GLY A 9 -5.84 -5.92 -5.15
N TYR A 10 -6.00 -6.40 -6.39
CA TYR A 10 -7.22 -7.07 -6.83
C TYR A 10 -7.21 -8.55 -6.46
N GLN A 11 -8.39 -9.11 -6.17
CA GLN A 11 -8.51 -10.56 -5.90
C GLN A 11 -8.03 -11.39 -7.08
N GLN A 12 -8.23 -10.91 -8.31
CA GLN A 12 -7.78 -11.56 -9.55
C GLN A 12 -6.26 -11.44 -9.78
N GLY A 13 -5.56 -10.61 -9.01
CA GLY A 13 -4.17 -10.24 -9.26
C GLY A 13 -4.02 -9.20 -10.37
N GLY A 14 -2.86 -9.16 -11.02
CA GLY A 14 -2.55 -8.31 -12.16
C GLY A 14 -2.06 -6.90 -11.82
N VAL A 15 -2.45 -6.35 -10.66
CA VAL A 15 -1.95 -5.05 -10.17
C VAL A 15 -1.40 -5.18 -8.75
N GLY A 16 -0.13 -4.82 -8.59
CA GLY A 16 0.62 -4.88 -7.33
C GLY A 16 2.05 -4.41 -7.56
N THR A 17 2.76 -4.04 -6.50
CA THR A 17 4.14 -3.58 -6.61
C THR A 17 5.08 -4.76 -6.80
N CYS A 18 6.19 -4.52 -7.51
CA CYS A 18 7.17 -5.54 -7.84
C CYS A 18 8.56 -5.14 -7.32
N LYS A 19 9.60 -5.83 -7.82
CA LYS A 19 10.99 -5.45 -7.55
C LYS A 19 11.22 -4.01 -8.02
N GLY A 20 11.78 -3.18 -7.14
CA GLY A 20 12.17 -1.80 -7.45
C GLY A 20 11.31 -0.73 -6.76
N ASP A 21 10.10 -1.08 -6.30
CA ASP A 21 9.17 -0.12 -5.70
C ASP A 21 9.28 -0.02 -4.18
N SER A 22 10.25 -0.69 -3.54
CA SER A 22 10.37 -0.72 -2.08
C SER A 22 10.57 0.70 -1.54
N GLY A 23 9.75 1.10 -0.56
CA GLY A 23 9.71 2.48 -0.06
C GLY A 23 8.87 3.44 -0.89
N GLY A 24 8.33 3.01 -2.04
CA GLY A 24 7.45 3.81 -2.89
C GLY A 24 6.09 4.11 -2.25
N PRO A 25 5.40 5.17 -2.69
CA PRO A 25 4.14 5.59 -2.09
C PRO A 25 2.93 4.81 -2.60
N LEU A 26 2.03 4.43 -1.69
CA LEU A 26 0.65 4.06 -2.01
C LEU A 26 -0.24 5.28 -1.74
N ILE A 27 -0.83 5.84 -2.81
CA ILE A 27 -1.67 7.03 -2.73
C ILE A 27 -3.13 6.74 -3.06
N CYS A 28 -4.05 7.46 -2.41
CA CYS A 28 -5.48 7.42 -2.70
C CYS A 28 -5.98 8.83 -3.02
N LYS A 29 -6.74 9.00 -4.11
CA LYS A 29 -7.41 10.27 -4.41
C LYS A 29 -8.48 10.53 -3.34
N ASP A 30 -8.55 11.75 -2.83
CA ASP A 30 -9.65 12.17 -1.97
C ASP A 30 -10.99 12.06 -2.69
N ARG A 31 -12.07 11.82 -1.94
CA ARG A 31 -13.41 11.65 -2.55
C ARG A 31 -14.06 12.96 -2.94
N ILE A 32 -13.73 14.05 -2.26
CA ILE A 32 -14.40 15.35 -2.38
C ILE A 32 -13.42 16.41 -2.90
N GLY A 33 -12.21 16.44 -2.34
CA GLY A 33 -11.19 17.39 -2.74
C GLY A 33 -10.34 16.94 -3.93
N ASP A 34 -9.62 17.89 -4.52
CA ASP A 34 -8.69 17.64 -5.61
C ASP A 34 -7.26 17.45 -5.10
N TYR A 35 -7.06 16.44 -4.27
CA TYR A 35 -5.75 16.08 -3.73
C TYR A 35 -5.64 14.58 -3.45
N TYR A 36 -4.43 14.13 -3.12
CA TYR A 36 -4.12 12.71 -2.89
C TYR A 36 -3.55 12.52 -1.49
N TRP A 37 -3.98 11.43 -0.84
CA TRP A 37 -3.50 10.98 0.46
C TRP A 37 -2.40 9.95 0.30
N LEU A 38 -1.27 10.11 0.99
CA LEU A 38 -0.30 9.03 1.20
C LEU A 38 -0.83 8.10 2.29
N VAL A 39 -1.29 6.91 1.90
CA VAL A 39 -1.92 5.95 2.82
C VAL A 39 -0.98 4.84 3.25
N GLY A 40 0.02 4.50 2.43
CA GLY A 40 0.99 3.48 2.77
C GLY A 40 2.33 3.61 2.06
N VAL A 41 3.30 2.86 2.53
CA VAL A 41 4.65 2.76 1.96
C VAL A 41 4.90 1.32 1.54
N THR A 42 5.31 1.10 0.29
CA THR A 42 5.54 -0.23 -0.27
C THR A 42 6.56 -0.98 0.56
N SER A 43 6.19 -2.17 1.04
CA SER A 43 7.03 -2.96 1.94
C SER A 43 7.41 -4.28 1.29
N TRP A 44 6.45 -5.20 1.14
CA TRP A 44 6.72 -6.54 0.61
C TRP A 44 5.45 -7.20 0.05
N GLY A 45 5.62 -8.28 -0.69
CA GLY A 45 4.53 -9.11 -1.20
C GLY A 45 5.05 -10.47 -1.65
N TYR A 46 4.19 -11.49 -1.63
CA TYR A 46 4.55 -12.83 -2.11
C TYR A 46 4.30 -12.95 -3.61
N GLY A 47 5.36 -12.71 -4.38
CA GLY A 47 5.28 -12.67 -5.84
C GLY A 47 4.57 -11.41 -6.35
N CYS A 48 4.78 -11.10 -7.62
CA CYS A 48 4.21 -9.91 -8.25
C CYS A 48 2.73 -10.10 -8.56
N ALA A 49 1.87 -9.31 -7.92
CA ALA A 49 0.46 -9.14 -8.26
C ALA A 49 -0.29 -10.46 -8.53
N ARG A 50 -0.09 -11.46 -7.66
CA ARG A 50 -0.72 -12.77 -7.84
C ARG A 50 -2.17 -12.75 -7.38
N MET A 51 -2.97 -13.62 -7.97
CA MET A 51 -4.36 -13.85 -7.54
C MET A 51 -4.40 -14.17 -6.05
N GLN A 52 -5.32 -13.55 -5.32
CA GLN A 52 -5.52 -13.66 -3.86
C GLN A 52 -4.32 -13.25 -2.99
N LEU A 53 -3.25 -12.72 -3.56
CA LEU A 53 -2.04 -12.32 -2.85
C LEU A 53 -1.81 -10.81 -3.05
N PRO A 54 -2.42 -9.96 -2.20
CA PRO A 54 -2.23 -8.53 -2.28
C PRO A 54 -0.80 -8.15 -1.88
N THR A 55 -0.39 -6.96 -2.31
CA THR A 55 0.84 -6.33 -1.81
C THR A 55 0.61 -5.80 -0.40
N VAL A 56 1.60 -5.95 0.47
CA VAL A 56 1.60 -5.44 1.83
C VAL A 56 2.41 -4.16 1.92
N TYR A 57 1.79 -3.14 2.50
CA TYR A 57 2.34 -1.80 2.71
C TYR A 57 2.44 -1.50 4.21
N SER A 58 3.38 -0.66 4.61
CA SER A 58 3.38 -0.06 5.94
C SER A 58 2.31 1.04 6.00
N SER A 59 1.44 1.02 7.02
CA SER A 59 0.34 1.97 7.16
C SER A 59 0.81 3.34 7.64
N VAL A 60 0.73 4.38 6.80
CA VAL A 60 1.15 5.74 7.21
C VAL A 60 0.28 6.26 8.34
N GLN A 61 -1.01 5.92 8.36
CA GLN A 61 -1.97 6.30 9.39
C GLN A 61 -1.58 5.74 10.77
N ARG A 62 -1.07 4.51 10.84
CA ARG A 62 -0.65 3.88 12.10
C ARG A 62 0.65 4.46 12.65
N TYR A 63 1.48 5.04 11.79
CA TYR A 63 2.73 5.68 12.15
C TYR A 63 2.62 7.20 12.23
N TYR A 64 1.42 7.78 12.08
CA TYR A 64 1.22 9.23 12.03
C TYR A 64 1.86 9.96 13.21
N ASN A 65 1.56 9.54 14.45
CA ASN A 65 2.11 10.16 15.67
C ASN A 65 3.63 10.05 15.83
N TRP A 66 4.30 9.19 15.05
CA TRP A 66 5.76 9.14 15.02
C TRP A 66 6.33 10.06 13.94
N ILE A 67 5.59 10.26 12.84
CA ILE A 67 5.99 11.12 11.72
C ILE A 67 5.86 12.61 12.09
N VAL A 68 4.79 12.97 12.80
CA VAL A 68 4.52 14.33 13.28
C VAL A 68 4.81 14.48 14.76
#